data_AF-A0A6G1FUP2-F1
#
_entry.id   AF-A0A6G1FUP2-F1
#
_cell.length_a   1.000
_cell.length_b   1.000
_cell.length_c   1.000
_cell.angle_alpha   90.00
_cell.angle_beta   90.00
_cell.angle_gamma   90.00
#
_symmetry.space_group_name_H-M   'P 1'
#
loop_
_entity.id
_entity.type
_entity.pdbx_description
1 polymer ?
#
loop_
_entity_poly.entity_id
_entity_poly.type
_entity_poly.pdbx_seq_one_letter_code
_entity_poly.pdbx_strand_id
1 'polypeptide(L)'
;MSYADAAASGPKQSPDEPGVSSKLSLSRDEPFHCAYRAPAVPEVANTESSTQSLIDVDSPHISSVPSDFESQSVKTDTQAKRLDREAEADELRAETAAKQAKEKANAKAKAAKSKAGGASKCVRENAGNPVVLGNFVALGALGTLLGIGGYRKYVSGELSWKVMGISAGAVGLFATGDYFLSKYLFKKYPPKK
;
A
#
# COMPACT_ATOMS: atom_id res chain seq x y z
N MET A 1 -1.90 14.84 -13.28
CA MET A 1 -0.68 14.38 -13.95
C MET A 1 -1.10 13.55 -15.15
N SER A 2 -0.70 13.94 -16.36
CA SER A 2 -1.07 13.25 -17.60
C SER A 2 -0.17 12.03 -17.81
N TYR A 3 -0.71 10.94 -18.34
CA TYR A 3 0.04 9.73 -18.69
C TYR A 3 1.17 10.01 -19.72
N ALA A 4 0.98 11.02 -20.57
CA ALA A 4 1.96 11.43 -21.55
C ALA A 4 3.23 12.04 -20.91
N ASP A 5 3.09 12.80 -19.81
CA ASP A 5 4.22 13.42 -19.11
C ASP A 5 5.11 12.37 -18.42
N ALA A 6 4.51 11.31 -17.88
CA ALA A 6 5.26 10.25 -17.22
C ALA A 6 6.14 9.47 -18.22
N ALA A 7 5.61 9.20 -19.42
CA ALA A 7 6.33 8.50 -20.48
C ALA A 7 7.47 9.32 -21.10
N ALA A 8 7.33 10.65 -21.15
CA ALA A 8 8.35 11.55 -21.69
C ALA A 8 9.54 11.80 -20.72
N SER A 9 9.42 11.39 -19.45
CA SER A 9 10.45 11.61 -18.42
C SER A 9 11.52 10.51 -18.33
N GLY A 10 11.48 9.53 -19.25
CA GLY A 10 12.48 8.46 -19.31
C GLY A 10 13.90 9.00 -19.60
N PRO A 11 14.95 8.25 -19.22
CA PRO A 11 16.33 8.66 -19.42
C PRO A 11 16.61 8.90 -20.91
N LYS A 12 16.94 10.14 -21.28
CA LYS A 12 17.31 10.51 -22.64
C LYS A 12 18.71 9.97 -22.94
N GLN A 13 18.80 8.99 -23.83
CA GLN A 13 20.10 8.52 -24.32
C GLN A 13 20.70 9.58 -25.25
N SER A 14 21.84 10.17 -24.87
CA SER A 14 22.69 10.95 -25.77
C SER A 14 23.59 10.00 -26.57
N PRO A 15 23.96 10.35 -27.82
CA PRO A 15 24.72 9.44 -28.69
C PRO A 15 26.19 9.22 -28.30
N ASP A 16 26.74 10.00 -27.35
CA ASP A 16 28.19 10.07 -27.10
C ASP A 16 28.61 9.86 -25.63
N GLU A 17 28.04 8.90 -24.90
CA GLU A 17 28.60 8.51 -23.58
C GLU A 17 29.32 7.14 -23.61
N PRO A 18 30.67 7.11 -23.54
CA PRO A 18 31.42 5.88 -23.33
C PRO A 18 31.30 5.41 -21.87
N GLY A 19 30.80 4.18 -21.69
CA GLY A 19 30.52 3.59 -20.38
C GLY A 19 31.75 3.51 -19.45
N VAL A 20 31.68 4.20 -18.32
CA VAL A 20 32.70 4.14 -17.27
C VAL A 20 32.45 2.93 -16.37
N SER A 21 33.45 2.06 -16.37
CA SER A 21 33.65 0.88 -15.52
C SER A 21 33.46 1.14 -14.03
N SER A 22 32.73 0.24 -13.34
CA SER A 22 32.97 -0.03 -11.92
C SER A 22 32.86 -1.53 -11.59
N LYS A 23 34.03 -2.18 -11.66
CA LYS A 23 34.56 -3.18 -10.72
C LYS A 23 33.59 -4.23 -10.14
N LEU A 24 33.71 -5.47 -10.61
CA LEU A 24 33.90 -6.60 -9.69
C LEU A 24 34.69 -7.75 -10.33
N SER A 25 35.76 -8.11 -9.63
CA SER A 25 36.72 -9.19 -9.82
C SER A 25 36.14 -10.58 -10.11
N LEU A 26 36.73 -11.32 -11.06
CA LEU A 26 37.27 -12.68 -10.83
C LEU A 26 38.17 -13.12 -12.02
N SER A 27 39.39 -13.54 -11.68
CA SER A 27 40.40 -14.35 -12.40
C SER A 27 39.84 -15.42 -13.36
N ARG A 28 40.49 -15.95 -14.41
CA ARG A 28 41.86 -15.89 -14.97
C ARG A 28 41.85 -16.75 -16.27
N ASP A 29 42.48 -16.26 -17.33
CA ASP A 29 42.94 -16.92 -18.58
C ASP A 29 41.89 -17.60 -19.53
N GLU A 30 41.59 -16.93 -20.66
CA GLU A 30 41.28 -17.42 -22.04
C GLU A 30 40.63 -16.27 -22.89
N PRO A 31 40.92 -16.09 -24.20
CA PRO A 31 40.37 -14.99 -25.00
C PRO A 31 38.90 -15.22 -25.38
N PHE A 32 37.98 -14.70 -24.56
CA PHE A 32 36.55 -14.62 -24.86
C PHE A 32 36.26 -13.63 -26.00
N HIS A 33 36.04 -14.12 -27.23
CA HIS A 33 35.21 -13.41 -28.21
C HIS A 33 33.73 -13.72 -27.96
N CYS A 34 33.14 -13.12 -26.93
CA CYS A 34 31.68 -13.09 -26.77
C CYS A 34 31.10 -11.91 -27.54
N ALA A 35 30.92 -12.09 -28.85
CA ALA A 35 30.00 -11.27 -29.64
C ALA A 35 28.56 -11.60 -29.21
N TYR A 36 28.10 -11.05 -28.09
CA TYR A 36 26.71 -11.19 -27.66
C TYR A 36 25.84 -10.13 -28.36
N ARG A 37 25.79 -10.17 -29.69
CA ARG A 37 24.67 -9.58 -30.44
C ARG A 37 23.54 -10.59 -30.41
N ALA A 38 22.33 -10.14 -30.06
CA ALA A 38 21.14 -10.98 -30.11
C ALA A 38 20.93 -11.51 -31.55
N PRO A 39 20.49 -12.77 -31.73
CA PRO A 39 20.19 -13.32 -33.05
C PRO A 39 19.05 -12.52 -33.70
N ALA A 40 19.10 -12.39 -35.03
CA ALA A 40 18.04 -11.73 -35.79
C ALA A 40 16.70 -12.43 -35.56
N VAL A 41 15.64 -11.64 -35.32
CA VAL A 41 14.28 -12.15 -35.13
C VAL A 41 13.79 -12.83 -36.42
N PRO A 42 13.18 -14.03 -36.34
CA PRO A 42 12.65 -14.71 -37.51
C PRO A 42 11.48 -13.92 -38.12
N GLU A 43 11.51 -13.72 -39.44
CA GLU A 43 10.42 -13.09 -40.16
C GLU A 43 9.20 -14.01 -40.20
N VAL A 44 8.03 -13.47 -39.82
CA VAL A 44 6.75 -14.18 -39.92
C VAL A 44 6.32 -14.16 -41.39
N ALA A 45 6.12 -15.34 -41.99
CA ALA A 45 5.59 -15.44 -43.34
C ALA A 45 4.16 -14.86 -43.36
N ASN A 46 3.94 -13.80 -44.14
CA ASN A 46 2.64 -13.16 -44.31
C ASN A 46 1.72 -14.05 -45.16
N THR A 47 1.16 -15.10 -44.57
CA THR A 47 0.06 -15.89 -45.15
C THR A 47 -1.29 -15.27 -44.76
N GLU A 48 -1.40 -13.95 -44.91
CA GLU A 48 -2.68 -13.28 -44.74
C GLU A 48 -3.54 -13.59 -45.98
N SER A 49 -4.37 -14.62 -45.86
CA SER A 49 -5.48 -14.87 -46.76
C SER A 49 -6.33 -13.60 -46.82
N SER A 50 -6.21 -12.87 -47.93
CA SER A 50 -6.95 -11.65 -48.23
C SER A 50 -8.41 -11.76 -47.76
N THR A 51 -8.78 -11.02 -46.70
CA THR A 51 -10.15 -10.90 -46.16
C THR A 51 -11.05 -10.03 -47.06
N GLN A 52 -10.61 -9.80 -48.29
CA GLN A 52 -11.18 -8.84 -49.24
C GLN A 52 -12.45 -9.37 -49.93
N SER A 53 -12.90 -10.60 -49.64
CA SER A 53 -14.14 -11.17 -50.17
C SER A 53 -15.17 -11.47 -49.08
N LEU A 54 -15.38 -10.54 -48.14
CA LEU A 54 -16.60 -10.51 -47.35
C LEU A 54 -17.72 -9.90 -48.22
N ILE A 55 -18.12 -10.64 -49.26
CA ILE A 55 -19.30 -10.31 -50.07
C ILE A 55 -20.53 -10.53 -49.17
N ASP A 56 -21.35 -9.48 -49.14
CA ASP A 56 -22.62 -9.30 -48.43
C ASP A 56 -22.56 -8.83 -46.97
N VAL A 57 -22.01 -7.63 -46.79
CA VAL A 57 -22.34 -6.72 -45.67
C VAL A 57 -23.37 -5.67 -46.15
N ASP A 58 -24.24 -6.03 -47.11
CA ASP A 58 -25.32 -5.17 -47.61
C ASP A 58 -26.71 -5.80 -47.36
N SER A 59 -26.84 -6.66 -46.34
CA SER A 59 -28.14 -6.78 -45.68
C SER A 59 -28.38 -5.48 -44.93
N PRO A 60 -29.46 -4.72 -45.20
CA PRO A 60 -29.80 -3.53 -44.43
C PRO A 60 -30.15 -3.99 -43.01
N HIS A 61 -29.15 -4.12 -42.15
CA HIS A 61 -29.34 -4.38 -40.75
C HIS A 61 -29.87 -3.09 -40.14
N ILE A 62 -31.19 -2.93 -40.20
CA ILE A 62 -31.90 -1.83 -39.54
C ILE A 62 -31.84 -2.13 -38.05
N SER A 63 -30.72 -1.77 -37.41
CA SER A 63 -30.64 -1.69 -35.97
C SER A 63 -31.48 -0.49 -35.56
N SER A 64 -32.75 -0.73 -35.25
CA SER A 64 -33.63 0.29 -34.69
C SER A 64 -33.08 0.66 -33.32
N VAL A 65 -32.39 1.79 -33.25
CA VAL A 65 -31.88 2.34 -32.00
C VAL A 65 -33.10 2.67 -31.11
N PRO A 66 -33.14 2.20 -29.85
CA PRO A 66 -34.19 2.59 -28.93
C PRO A 66 -34.26 4.12 -28.80
N SER A 67 -35.47 4.68 -28.68
CA SER A 67 -35.66 6.13 -28.50
C SER A 67 -34.88 6.71 -27.33
N ASP A 68 -34.59 5.89 -26.32
CA ASP A 68 -33.94 6.30 -25.07
C ASP A 68 -32.40 6.26 -25.14
N PHE A 69 -31.81 5.88 -26.28
CA PHE A 69 -30.36 5.71 -26.45
C PHE A 69 -29.54 6.95 -26.11
N GLU A 70 -30.06 8.15 -26.38
CA GLU A 70 -29.35 9.39 -26.03
C GLU A 70 -29.29 9.62 -24.52
N SER A 71 -30.31 9.17 -23.79
CA SER A 71 -30.45 9.35 -22.33
C SER A 71 -29.75 8.26 -21.50
N GLN A 72 -29.37 7.14 -22.12
CA GLN A 72 -28.67 6.05 -21.43
C GLN A 72 -27.21 6.41 -21.11
N SER A 73 -26.79 6.11 -19.88
CA SER A 73 -25.42 6.31 -19.41
C SER A 73 -24.43 5.29 -20.02
N VAL A 74 -24.90 4.10 -20.36
CA VAL A 74 -24.13 3.02 -21.00
C VAL A 74 -24.83 2.64 -22.30
N LYS A 75 -24.20 2.97 -23.44
CA LYS A 75 -24.82 2.88 -24.77
C LYS A 75 -24.53 1.58 -25.51
N THR A 76 -23.55 0.80 -25.05
CA THR A 76 -23.15 -0.43 -25.72
C THR A 76 -22.96 -1.56 -24.71
N ASP A 77 -23.29 -2.79 -25.11
CA ASP A 77 -23.06 -3.99 -24.30
C ASP A 77 -21.58 -4.19 -23.95
N THR A 78 -20.68 -3.69 -24.80
CA THR A 78 -19.23 -3.72 -24.54
C THR A 78 -18.81 -2.76 -23.43
N GLN A 79 -19.50 -1.63 -23.25
CA GLN A 79 -19.28 -0.72 -22.14
C GLN A 79 -19.87 -1.28 -20.84
N ALA A 80 -21.07 -1.88 -20.90
CA ALA A 80 -21.66 -2.57 -19.75
C ALA A 80 -20.72 -3.67 -19.21
N LYS A 81 -20.25 -4.54 -20.11
CA LYS A 81 -19.27 -5.60 -19.76
C LYS A 81 -17.92 -5.08 -19.25
N ARG A 82 -17.54 -3.83 -19.52
CA ARG A 82 -16.35 -3.21 -18.91
C ARG A 82 -16.63 -2.77 -17.50
N LEU A 83 -17.77 -2.10 -17.27
CA LEU A 83 -18.20 -1.67 -15.94
C LEU A 83 -18.34 -2.84 -14.98
N ASP A 84 -18.95 -3.95 -15.42
CA ASP A 84 -19.14 -5.14 -14.59
C ASP A 84 -17.80 -5.72 -14.14
N ARG A 85 -16.82 -5.81 -15.05
CA ARG A 85 -15.47 -6.31 -14.72
C ARG A 85 -14.70 -5.35 -13.82
N GLU A 86 -14.88 -4.05 -13.97
CA GLU A 86 -14.25 -3.06 -13.09
C GLU A 86 -14.83 -3.14 -11.68
N ALA A 87 -16.15 -3.28 -11.55
CA ALA A 87 -16.83 -3.50 -10.27
C ALA A 87 -16.36 -4.80 -9.59
N GLU A 88 -16.34 -5.92 -10.31
CA GLU A 88 -15.81 -7.20 -9.80
C GLU A 88 -14.33 -7.08 -9.38
N ALA A 89 -13.50 -6.39 -10.18
CA ALA A 89 -12.10 -6.18 -9.85
C ALA A 89 -11.93 -5.31 -8.59
N ASP A 90 -12.77 -4.29 -8.41
CA ASP A 90 -12.73 -3.42 -7.22
C ASP A 90 -13.24 -4.14 -5.98
N GLU A 91 -14.26 -4.99 -6.09
CA GLU A 91 -14.72 -5.86 -5.00
C GLU A 91 -13.63 -6.86 -4.59
N LEU A 92 -12.98 -7.52 -5.55
CA LEU A 92 -11.86 -8.44 -5.28
C LEU A 92 -10.66 -7.70 -4.65
N ARG A 93 -10.35 -6.49 -5.11
CA ARG A 93 -9.31 -5.64 -4.48
C ARG A 93 -9.69 -5.27 -3.06
N ALA A 94 -10.94 -4.90 -2.81
CA ALA A 94 -11.42 -4.57 -1.47
C ALA A 94 -11.36 -5.79 -0.54
N GLU A 95 -11.78 -6.97 -1.01
CA GLU A 95 -11.76 -8.21 -0.23
C GLU A 95 -10.33 -8.65 0.07
N THR A 96 -9.43 -8.62 -0.92
CA THR A 96 -8.02 -8.95 -0.73
C THR A 96 -7.31 -7.96 0.19
N ALA A 97 -7.58 -6.65 0.06
CA ALA A 97 -7.08 -5.64 0.98
C ALA A 97 -7.59 -5.86 2.40
N ALA A 98 -8.87 -6.22 2.57
CA ALA A 98 -9.46 -6.53 3.86
C ALA A 98 -8.84 -7.80 4.48
N LYS A 99 -8.63 -8.86 3.70
CA LYS A 99 -7.95 -10.09 4.15
C LYS A 99 -6.52 -9.80 4.59
N GLN A 100 -5.75 -9.07 3.78
CA GLN A 100 -4.39 -8.66 4.12
C GLN A 100 -4.37 -7.76 5.37
N ALA A 101 -5.32 -6.85 5.53
CA ALA A 101 -5.43 -6.01 6.71
C ALA A 101 -5.71 -6.86 7.97
N LYS A 102 -6.61 -7.84 7.88
CA LYS A 102 -6.89 -8.80 8.97
C LYS A 102 -5.68 -9.64 9.33
N GLU A 103 -4.97 -10.18 8.34
CA GLU A 103 -3.74 -10.95 8.59
C GLU A 103 -2.64 -10.11 9.24
N LYS A 104 -2.42 -8.89 8.72
CA LYS A 104 -1.46 -7.93 9.31
C LYS A 104 -1.88 -7.54 10.73
N ALA A 105 -3.17 -7.34 10.98
CA ALA A 105 -3.68 -7.05 12.31
C ALA A 105 -3.47 -8.23 13.27
N ASN A 106 -3.74 -9.46 12.83
CA ASN A 106 -3.50 -10.67 13.61
C ASN A 106 -2.02 -10.91 13.90
N ALA A 107 -1.14 -10.70 12.91
CA ALA A 107 0.30 -10.79 13.09
C ALA A 107 0.80 -9.75 14.10
N LYS A 108 0.33 -8.49 13.98
CA LYS A 108 0.64 -7.42 14.94
C LYS A 108 0.09 -7.72 16.34
N ALA A 109 -1.11 -8.30 16.43
CA ALA A 109 -1.70 -8.68 17.71
C ALA A 109 -0.91 -9.81 18.39
N LYS A 110 -0.46 -10.82 17.64
CA LYS A 110 0.42 -11.89 18.15
C LYS A 110 1.76 -11.31 18.64
N ALA A 111 2.37 -10.41 17.86
CA ALA A 111 3.61 -9.73 18.25
C ALA A 111 3.41 -8.79 19.45
N ALA A 112 2.25 -8.15 19.58
CA ALA A 112 1.91 -7.33 20.73
C ALA A 112 1.71 -8.19 21.98
N LYS A 113 1.07 -9.36 21.87
CA LYS A 113 0.91 -10.31 22.98
C LYS A 113 2.26 -10.81 23.50
N SER A 114 3.19 -11.17 22.62
CA SER A 114 4.52 -11.61 23.07
C SER A 114 5.30 -10.48 23.77
N LYS A 115 5.23 -9.25 23.23
CA LYS A 115 5.84 -8.07 23.85
C LYS A 115 5.16 -7.68 25.16
N ALA A 116 3.84 -7.81 25.27
CA ALA A 116 3.09 -7.53 26.49
C ALA A 116 3.44 -8.54 27.59
N GLY A 117 3.65 -9.81 27.24
CA GLY A 117 4.18 -10.82 28.16
C GLY A 117 5.57 -10.46 28.69
N GLY A 118 6.46 -9.97 27.82
CA GLY A 118 7.77 -9.44 28.23
C GLY A 118 7.67 -8.21 29.12
N ALA A 119 6.84 -7.24 28.73
CA ALA A 119 6.61 -6.01 29.50
C ALA A 119 6.00 -6.29 30.88
N SER A 120 5.08 -7.24 30.99
CA SER A 120 4.51 -7.68 32.27
C SER A 120 5.57 -8.26 33.20
N LYS A 121 6.52 -9.03 32.68
CA LYS A 121 7.66 -9.53 33.46
C LYS A 121 8.56 -8.38 33.92
N CYS A 122 8.91 -7.46 33.02
CA CYS A 122 9.70 -6.29 33.36
C CYS A 122 9.02 -5.41 34.41
N VAL A 123 7.70 -5.20 34.33
CA VAL A 123 6.93 -4.44 35.33
C VAL A 123 6.92 -5.17 36.68
N ARG A 124 6.82 -6.50 36.68
CA ARG A 124 6.84 -7.31 37.91
C ARG A 124 8.23 -7.32 38.56
N GLU A 125 9.29 -7.40 37.77
CA GLU A 125 10.69 -7.32 38.23
C GLU A 125 11.06 -5.91 38.72
N ASN A 126 10.43 -4.89 38.13
CA ASN A 126 10.58 -3.48 38.49
C ASN A 126 9.41 -2.92 39.32
N ALA A 127 8.62 -3.78 39.98
CA ALA A 127 7.42 -3.36 40.71
C ALA A 127 7.74 -2.40 41.89
N GLY A 128 8.98 -2.43 42.39
CA GLY A 128 9.47 -1.49 43.40
C GLY A 128 9.93 -0.13 42.84
N ASN A 129 9.93 0.07 41.52
CA ASN A 129 10.26 1.35 40.91
C ASN A 129 8.97 2.17 40.68
N PRO A 130 8.79 3.30 41.39
CA PRO A 130 7.58 4.11 41.28
C PRO A 130 7.39 4.72 39.89
N VAL A 131 8.46 4.90 39.12
CA VAL A 131 8.41 5.46 37.76
C VAL A 131 7.80 4.44 36.79
N VAL A 132 8.21 3.16 36.88
CA VAL A 132 7.69 2.10 36.00
C VAL A 132 6.22 1.82 36.29
N LEU A 133 5.86 1.75 37.58
CA LEU A 133 4.48 1.54 38.00
C LEU A 133 3.59 2.75 37.63
N GLY A 134 4.10 3.97 37.85
CA GLY A 134 3.41 5.21 37.48
C GLY A 134 3.13 5.29 35.98
N ASN A 135 4.11 5.00 35.13
CA ASN A 135 3.93 5.02 33.68
C ASN A 135 2.94 3.95 33.21
N PHE A 136 2.95 2.76 33.81
CA PHE A 136 1.98 1.71 33.51
C PHE A 136 0.54 2.14 33.85
N VAL A 137 0.34 2.71 35.04
CA VAL A 137 -0.96 3.24 35.46
C VAL A 137 -1.40 4.41 34.57
N ALA A 138 -0.49 5.33 34.25
CA ALA A 138 -0.77 6.47 33.38
C ALA A 138 -1.19 6.01 31.98
N LEU A 139 -0.48 5.05 31.39
CA LEU A 139 -0.84 4.46 30.09
C LEU A 139 -2.19 3.74 30.14
N GLY A 140 -2.48 3.00 31.22
CA GLY A 140 -3.77 2.36 31.42
C GLY A 140 -4.93 3.36 31.53
N ALA A 141 -4.74 4.42 32.32
CA ALA A 141 -5.72 5.50 32.47
C ALA A 141 -5.94 6.26 31.15
N LEU A 142 -4.86 6.57 30.42
CA LEU A 142 -4.94 7.25 29.13
C LEU A 142 -5.65 6.38 28.08
N GLY A 143 -5.32 5.09 28.02
CA GLY A 143 -5.97 4.13 27.12
C GLY A 143 -7.45 3.94 27.42
N THR A 144 -7.84 3.87 28.69
CA THR A 144 -9.25 3.74 29.09
C THR A 144 -10.06 5.00 28.81
N LEU A 145 -9.52 6.20 29.11
CA LEU A 145 -10.15 7.48 28.77
C LEU A 145 -10.35 7.64 27.26
N LEU A 146 -9.32 7.34 26.46
CA LEU A 146 -9.41 7.40 25.00
C LEU A 146 -10.38 6.34 24.45
N GLY A 147 -10.40 5.14 25.02
CA GLY A 147 -11.30 4.06 24.61
C GLY A 147 -12.77 4.43 24.83
N ILE A 148 -13.12 4.94 26.02
CA ILE A 148 -14.49 5.36 26.34
C ILE A 148 -14.89 6.58 25.50
N GLY A 149 -14.00 7.58 25.37
CA GLY A 149 -14.26 8.78 24.58
C GLY A 149 -14.45 8.48 23.09
N GLY A 150 -13.58 7.62 22.54
CA GLY A 150 -13.67 7.16 21.15
C GLY A 150 -14.92 6.34 20.89
N TYR A 151 -15.28 5.41 21.79
CA TYR A 151 -16.51 4.63 21.67
C TYR A 151 -17.76 5.51 21.67
N ARG A 152 -17.83 6.48 22.57
CA ARG A 152 -18.96 7.41 22.63
C ARG A 152 -19.08 8.24 21.35
N LYS A 153 -17.96 8.73 20.80
CA LYS A 153 -17.94 9.46 19.52
C LYS A 153 -18.24 8.59 18.31
N TYR A 154 -17.88 7.30 18.35
CA TYR A 154 -18.24 6.32 17.34
C TYR A 154 -19.76 6.09 17.31
N VAL A 155 -20.37 5.85 18.47
CA VAL A 155 -21.83 5.65 18.59
C VAL A 155 -22.61 6.91 18.16
N SER A 156 -22.08 8.11 18.41
CA SER A 156 -22.69 9.37 17.96
C SER A 156 -22.50 9.67 16.46
N GLY A 157 -21.74 8.86 15.71
CA GLY A 157 -21.48 9.11 14.28
C GLY A 157 -20.57 10.32 13.99
N GLU A 158 -20.00 10.96 15.02
CA GLU A 158 -19.18 12.17 14.90
C GLU A 158 -17.67 11.85 14.75
N LEU A 159 -17.32 10.62 14.40
CA LEU A 159 -15.93 10.17 14.30
C LEU A 159 -15.26 10.75 13.03
N SER A 160 -14.89 12.02 13.10
CA SER A 160 -14.23 12.74 12.01
C SER A 160 -12.72 12.56 12.05
N TRP A 161 -12.08 12.56 10.88
CA TRP A 161 -10.62 12.67 10.73
C TRP A 161 -10.02 13.86 11.47
N LYS A 162 -10.78 14.96 11.63
CA LYS A 162 -10.35 16.11 12.45
C LYS A 162 -10.24 15.76 13.93
N VAL A 163 -11.24 15.06 14.47
CA VAL A 163 -11.25 14.62 15.88
C VAL A 163 -10.11 13.61 16.10
N MET A 164 -9.94 12.68 15.16
CA MET A 164 -8.83 11.73 15.22
C MET A 164 -7.47 12.43 15.14
N GLY A 165 -7.31 13.42 14.26
CA GLY A 165 -6.10 14.24 14.17
C GLY A 165 -5.78 15.01 15.45
N ILE A 166 -6.77 15.66 16.06
CA ILE A 166 -6.60 16.37 17.35
C ILE A 166 -6.22 15.39 18.46
N SER A 167 -6.90 14.24 18.54
CA SER A 167 -6.59 13.21 19.55
C SER A 167 -5.18 12.65 19.38
N ALA A 168 -4.76 12.38 18.13
CA ALA A 168 -3.41 11.92 17.82
C ALA A 168 -2.36 12.98 18.18
N GLY A 169 -2.65 14.26 17.91
CA GLY A 169 -1.79 15.37 18.32
C GLY A 169 -1.64 15.47 19.84
N ALA A 170 -2.74 15.38 20.58
CA ALA A 170 -2.73 15.39 22.05
C ALA A 170 -1.92 14.24 22.64
N VAL A 171 -2.10 13.02 22.12
CA VAL A 171 -1.29 11.84 22.51
C VAL A 171 0.19 12.04 22.16
N GLY A 172 0.50 12.63 21.01
CA GLY A 172 1.88 12.92 20.61
C GLY A 172 2.58 13.93 21.53
N LEU A 173 1.86 14.98 21.96
CA LEU A 173 2.37 15.94 22.95
C LEU A 173 2.58 15.28 24.31
N PHE A 174 1.61 14.48 24.77
CA PHE A 174 1.72 13.75 26.03
C PHE A 174 2.92 12.80 26.03
N ALA A 175 3.10 12.01 24.97
CA ALA A 175 4.21 11.08 24.84
C ALA A 175 5.57 11.80 24.84
N THR A 176 5.66 12.97 24.21
CA THR A 176 6.88 13.78 24.20
C THR A 176 7.20 14.29 25.61
N GLY A 177 6.20 14.83 26.32
CA GLY A 177 6.37 15.28 27.70
C GLY A 177 6.76 14.14 28.65
N ASP A 178 6.06 13.01 28.56
CA ASP A 178 6.34 11.81 29.34
C ASP A 178 7.75 11.27 29.09
N TYR A 179 8.25 11.31 27.85
CA TYR A 179 9.61 10.88 27.52
C TYR A 179 10.67 11.71 28.24
N PHE A 180 10.57 13.04 28.23
CA PHE A 180 11.55 13.90 28.90
C PHE A 180 11.47 13.76 30.42
N LEU A 181 10.26 13.68 30.98
CA LEU A 181 10.05 13.51 32.41
C LEU A 181 10.55 12.14 32.89
N SER A 182 10.21 11.07 32.17
CA SER A 182 10.69 9.72 32.44
C SER A 182 12.22 9.65 32.34
N LYS A 183 12.84 10.29 31.34
CA LYS A 183 14.30 10.36 31.23
C LYS A 183 14.95 11.05 32.43
N TYR A 184 14.31 12.07 32.99
CA TYR A 184 14.78 12.73 34.22
C TYR A 184 14.58 11.83 35.45
N LEU A 185 13.41 11.21 35.59
CA LEU A 185 13.08 10.35 36.73
C LEU A 185 13.88 9.05 36.76
N PHE A 186 14.17 8.45 35.61
CA PHE A 186 15.00 7.25 35.52
C PHE A 186 16.48 7.50 35.88
N LYS A 187 16.97 8.75 35.78
CA LYS A 187 18.29 9.09 36.34
C LYS A 187 18.31 9.00 37.87
N LYS A 188 17.19 9.29 38.53
CA LYS A 188 17.04 9.24 39.99
C LYS A 188 16.63 7.85 40.48
N TYR A 189 15.83 7.13 39.68
CA TYR A 189 15.34 5.79 39.98
C TYR A 189 15.61 4.84 38.80
N PRO A 190 16.83 4.30 38.66
CA PRO A 190 17.19 3.43 37.56
C PRO A 190 16.40 2.10 37.62
N PRO A 191 15.92 1.58 36.48
CA PRO A 191 15.27 0.27 36.42
C PRO A 191 16.31 -0.85 36.52
N LYS A 192 15.89 -1.97 37.10
CA LYS A 192 16.63 -3.24 37.10
C LYS A 192 16.46 -3.91 35.73
N LYS A 193 17.57 -4.40 35.20
CA LYS A 193 17.65 -5.08 33.89
C LYS A 193 17.03 -6.47 33.97
#